data_AF-A0A072VL66-F1
#
_entry.id   AF-A0A072VL66-F1
#
_cell.length_a   1.000
_cell.length_b   1.000
_cell.length_c   1.000
_cell.angle_alpha   90.00
_cell.angle_beta   90.00
_cell.angle_gamma   90.00
#
_symmetry.space_group_name_H-M   'P 1'
#
loop_
_entity.id
_entity.type
_entity.pdbx_description
1 polymer ?
#
loop_
_entity_poly.entity_id
_entity_poly.type
_entity_poly.pdbx_seq_one_letter_code
_entity_poly.pdbx_strand_id
1 'polypeptide(L)'
;MSEELASKPYPKLRSRKKLRIDWLKEVDVNSKFFHGMMSSQRRLNAIISNNVNGVHIEGVEGVRNTIFQHFQSHFIEVMLSRSGVGDLSFKTISMENGANLIRPFVLKEIKA
;
A
#
# COMPACT_ATOMS: atom_id res chain seq x y z
N MET A 1 49.20 -21.28 20.63
CA MET A 1 48.61 -21.81 19.39
C MET A 1 47.28 -21.13 19.22
N SER A 2 47.33 -20.00 18.51
CA SER A 2 46.19 -19.13 18.24
C SER A 2 45.50 -19.67 17.00
N GLU A 3 44.23 -20.04 17.10
CA GLU A 3 43.40 -20.29 15.92
C GLU A 3 42.24 -19.29 15.92
N GLU A 4 42.43 -18.36 15.00
CA GLU A 4 41.67 -17.17 14.63
C GLU A 4 40.17 -17.44 14.46
N LEU A 5 39.34 -16.87 15.34
CA LEU A 5 37.91 -16.67 15.11
C LEU A 5 37.73 -15.63 14.00
N ALA A 6 37.97 -16.03 12.77
CA ALA A 6 37.63 -15.24 11.59
C ALA A 6 36.11 -15.04 11.56
N SER A 7 35.68 -13.86 12.02
CA SER A 7 34.36 -13.29 11.77
C SER A 7 34.10 -13.36 10.27
N LYS A 8 33.35 -14.39 9.84
CA LYS A 8 32.96 -14.58 8.43
C LYS A 8 32.45 -13.22 7.91
N PRO A 9 33.05 -12.68 6.83
CA PRO A 9 32.70 -11.35 6.34
C PRO A 9 31.22 -11.34 6.00
N TYR A 10 30.48 -10.37 6.55
CA TYR A 10 29.07 -10.18 6.23
C TYR A 10 28.91 -10.18 4.70
N PRO A 11 28.12 -11.11 4.12
CA PRO A 11 28.11 -11.27 2.68
C PRO A 11 27.55 -9.99 2.03
N LYS A 12 28.36 -9.44 1.13
CA LYS A 12 28.04 -8.37 0.18
C LYS A 12 26.57 -8.42 -0.22
N LEU A 13 25.90 -7.26 -0.14
CA LEU A 13 24.48 -6.98 -0.42
C LEU A 13 23.84 -7.97 -1.40
N ARG A 14 23.28 -9.07 -0.89
CA ARG A 14 22.42 -9.96 -1.69
C ARG A 14 21.13 -9.21 -2.04
N SER A 15 20.67 -9.33 -3.28
CA SER A 15 19.44 -8.69 -3.72
C SER A 15 18.21 -9.30 -3.03
N ARG A 16 17.18 -8.47 -2.78
CA ARG A 16 15.93 -8.88 -2.09
C ARG A 16 15.29 -10.13 -2.69
N LYS A 17 15.32 -10.27 -4.03
CA LYS A 17 14.78 -11.45 -4.73
C LYS A 17 15.56 -12.73 -4.43
N LYS A 18 16.89 -12.66 -4.40
CA LYS A 18 17.77 -13.80 -4.13
C LYS A 18 17.56 -14.33 -2.71
N LEU A 19 17.45 -13.43 -1.74
CA LEU A 19 17.22 -13.76 -0.33
C LEU A 19 15.88 -14.45 -0.10
N ARG A 20 14.81 -14.04 -0.79
CA ARG A 20 13.48 -14.66 -0.70
C ARG A 20 13.47 -16.09 -1.26
N ILE A 21 14.29 -16.36 -2.29
CA ILE A 21 14.48 -17.70 -2.86
C ILE A 21 15.31 -18.58 -1.92
N ASP A 22 16.41 -18.05 -1.37
CA ASP A 22 17.26 -18.78 -0.44
C ASP A 22 16.51 -19.14 0.85
N TRP A 23 15.61 -18.27 1.34
CA TRP A 23 14.74 -18.56 2.49
C TRP A 23 13.81 -19.75 2.29
N LEU A 24 13.20 -19.86 1.11
CA LEU A 24 12.35 -21.01 0.77
C LEU A 24 13.15 -22.33 0.76
N LYS A 25 14.48 -22.26 0.61
CA LYS A 25 15.38 -23.42 0.55
C LYS A 25 16.03 -23.76 1.89
N GLU A 26 16.41 -22.75 2.66
CA GLU A 26 17.20 -22.88 3.91
C GLU A 26 16.33 -22.81 5.19
N VAL A 27 15.02 -22.62 5.04
CA VAL A 27 14.02 -22.62 6.12
C VAL A 27 14.44 -21.67 7.27
N ASP A 28 14.53 -22.17 8.51
CA ASP A 28 14.82 -21.40 9.74
C ASP A 28 16.26 -20.84 9.79
N VAL A 29 17.20 -21.40 9.02
CA VAL A 29 18.62 -21.03 9.12
C VAL A 29 18.86 -19.55 8.75
N ASN A 30 17.92 -18.91 8.04
CA ASN A 30 17.98 -17.51 7.63
C ASN A 30 17.14 -16.54 8.51
N SER A 31 16.53 -16.99 9.61
CA SER A 31 15.63 -16.18 10.44
C SER A 31 16.28 -14.88 10.94
N LYS A 32 17.53 -14.94 11.41
CA LYS A 32 18.29 -13.78 11.94
C LYS A 32 18.44 -12.64 10.92
N PHE A 33 18.66 -12.99 9.65
CA PHE A 33 18.82 -12.00 8.58
C PHE A 33 17.51 -11.26 8.31
N PHE A 34 16.39 -11.97 8.23
CA PHE A 34 15.08 -11.34 8.01
C PHE A 34 14.62 -10.52 9.20
N HIS A 35 14.88 -10.95 10.43
CA HIS A 35 14.65 -10.11 11.61
C HIS A 35 15.46 -8.81 11.53
N GLY A 36 16.71 -8.87 11.10
CA GLY A 36 17.54 -7.69 10.85
C GLY A 36 16.95 -6.79 9.76
N MET A 37 16.51 -7.37 8.65
CA MET A 37 15.87 -6.64 7.54
C MET A 37 14.57 -5.96 7.98
N MET A 38 13.67 -6.68 8.66
CA MET A 38 12.40 -6.14 9.15
C MET A 38 12.63 -5.05 10.21
N SER A 39 13.61 -5.23 11.09
CA SER A 39 13.99 -4.20 12.07
C SER A 39 14.54 -2.95 11.39
N SER A 40 15.36 -3.11 10.35
CA SER A 40 15.85 -1.99 9.54
C SER A 40 14.71 -1.26 8.84
N GLN A 41 13.81 -2.00 8.19
CA GLN A 41 12.65 -1.42 7.52
C GLN A 41 11.72 -0.72 8.50
N ARG A 42 11.50 -1.29 9.70
CA ARG A 42 10.71 -0.66 10.77
C ARG A 42 11.34 0.65 11.23
N ARG A 43 12.67 0.72 11.38
CA ARG A 43 13.36 1.98 11.72
C ARG A 43 13.25 3.01 10.61
N LEU A 44 13.44 2.61 9.35
CA LEU A 44 13.34 3.53 8.20
C LEU A 44 11.92 4.06 7.99
N ASN A 45 10.91 3.25 8.28
CA ASN A 45 9.50 3.63 8.13
C ASN A 45 8.94 4.30 9.39
N ALA A 46 9.71 4.43 10.47
CA ALA A 46 9.26 5.09 11.68
C ALA A 46 9.23 6.60 11.45
N ILE A 47 8.02 7.18 11.46
CA ILE A 47 7.85 8.63 11.51
C ILE A 47 7.95 9.03 12.99
N ILE A 48 9.14 9.49 13.39
CA ILE A 48 9.47 9.82 14.79
C ILE A 48 9.05 11.25 15.13
N SER A 49 9.23 12.16 14.19
CA SER A 49 8.88 13.56 14.33
C SER A 49 8.47 14.15 12.99
N ASN A 50 7.76 15.27 13.06
CA ASN A 50 7.25 16.01 11.91
C ASN A 50 7.49 17.50 12.10
N ASN A 51 7.72 18.26 11.03
CA ASN A 51 7.79 19.72 11.09
C ASN A 51 6.59 20.30 10.35
N VAL A 52 5.73 21.02 11.08
CA VAL A 52 4.55 21.67 10.51
C VAL A 52 4.67 23.16 10.78
N ASN A 53 4.72 23.96 9.73
CA ASN A 53 4.79 25.43 9.80
C ASN A 53 5.94 25.95 10.68
N GLY A 54 7.09 25.28 10.67
CA GLY A 54 8.27 25.66 11.47
C GLY A 54 8.25 25.12 12.90
N VAL A 55 7.17 24.46 13.33
CA VAL A 55 7.07 23.83 14.65
C VAL A 55 7.48 22.37 14.56
N HIS A 56 8.46 21.98 15.38
CA HIS A 56 8.85 20.59 15.53
C HIS A 56 7.85 19.85 16.42
N ILE A 57 7.26 18.79 15.89
CA ILE A 57 6.26 17.97 16.57
C ILE A 57 6.84 16.58 16.76
N GLU A 58 6.94 16.18 18.01
CA GLU A 58 7.45 14.89 18.45
C GLU A 58 6.37 14.10 19.20
N GLY A 59 6.64 12.81 19.40
CA GLY A 59 5.74 11.92 20.12
C GLY A 59 4.65 11.34 19.22
N VAL A 60 4.24 10.11 19.56
CA VAL A 60 3.32 9.30 18.74
C VAL A 60 1.98 10.01 18.54
N GLU A 61 1.45 10.65 19.57
CA GLU A 61 0.16 11.33 19.51
C GLU A 61 0.22 12.60 18.67
N GLY A 62 1.22 13.47 18.87
CA GLY A 62 1.40 14.70 18.09
C GLY A 62 1.61 14.41 16.61
N VAL A 63 2.49 13.46 16.27
CA VAL A 63 2.72 13.03 14.90
C VAL A 63 1.45 12.45 14.27
N ARG A 64 0.70 11.59 14.97
CA ARG A 64 -0.57 11.06 14.44
C ARG A 64 -1.60 12.16 14.20
N ASN A 65 -1.75 13.08 15.14
CA ASN A 65 -2.71 14.17 15.02
C ASN A 65 -2.35 15.09 13.84
N THR A 66 -1.09 15.45 13.67
CA THR A 66 -0.67 16.29 12.52
C THR A 66 -0.93 15.62 11.17
N ILE A 67 -0.63 14.32 11.04
CA ILE A 67 -0.90 13.56 9.83
C ILE A 67 -2.42 13.51 9.58
N PHE A 68 -3.21 13.25 10.62
CA PHE A 68 -4.66 13.22 10.53
C PHE A 68 -5.21 14.57 10.05
N GLN A 69 -4.82 15.68 10.69
CA GLN A 69 -5.27 17.02 10.32
C GLN A 69 -4.90 17.38 8.87
N HIS A 70 -3.67 17.05 8.44
CA HIS A 70 -3.22 17.26 7.07
C HIS A 70 -4.14 16.55 6.06
N PHE A 71 -4.40 15.26 6.24
CA PHE A 71 -5.27 14.54 5.32
C PHE A 71 -6.73 14.98 5.45
N GLN A 72 -7.19 15.29 6.66
CA GLN A 72 -8.54 15.79 6.88
C GLN A 72 -8.79 17.07 6.08
N SER A 73 -7.90 18.07 6.14
CA SER A 73 -8.06 19.30 5.35
C SER A 73 -8.00 19.02 3.85
N HIS A 74 -7.05 18.17 3.41
CA HIS A 74 -6.91 17.82 2.00
C HIS A 74 -8.12 17.08 1.42
N PHE A 75 -8.79 16.23 2.19
CA PHE A 75 -9.98 15.51 1.73
C PHE A 75 -11.25 16.35 1.82
N ILE A 76 -11.30 17.36 2.71
CA ILE A 76 -12.43 18.29 2.81
C ILE A 76 -12.38 19.34 1.68
N GLU A 77 -11.19 19.80 1.28
CA GLU A 77 -11.02 20.80 0.21
C GLU A 77 -11.36 20.28 -1.21
N VAL A 78 -11.50 18.97 -1.41
CA VAL A 78 -11.78 18.38 -2.74
C VAL A 78 -13.28 18.35 -3.10
N MET A 79 -14.15 18.88 -2.24
CA MET A 79 -15.57 19.11 -2.56
C MET A 79 -15.83 20.47 -3.23
N LEU A 80 -14.83 21.04 -3.94
CA LEU A 80 -15.08 22.11 -4.90
C LEU A 80 -15.98 21.57 -6.00
N SER A 81 -17.29 21.81 -5.87
CA SER A 81 -18.33 21.61 -6.88
C SER A 81 -17.93 20.56 -7.92
N ARG A 82 -18.03 19.27 -7.56
CA ARG A 82 -17.95 18.21 -8.56
C ARG A 82 -18.95 18.60 -9.64
N SER A 83 -18.46 19.02 -10.80
CA SER A 83 -19.30 19.49 -11.90
C SER A 83 -20.31 18.39 -12.14
N GLY A 84 -21.56 18.68 -11.77
CA GLY A 84 -22.63 17.71 -11.83
C GLY A 84 -22.71 17.23 -13.26
N VAL A 85 -22.82 15.91 -13.44
CA VAL A 85 -22.99 15.31 -14.76
C VAL A 85 -24.41 15.57 -15.32
N GLY A 86 -25.22 16.37 -14.61
CA GLY A 86 -26.62 16.66 -14.93
C GLY A 86 -26.83 17.37 -16.26
N ASP A 87 -25.84 18.16 -16.71
CA ASP A 87 -25.90 18.86 -18.00
C ASP A 87 -25.28 18.06 -19.16
N LEU A 88 -24.76 16.85 -18.88
CA LEU A 88 -24.19 15.98 -19.91
C LEU A 88 -25.25 15.05 -20.48
N SER A 89 -25.48 15.14 -21.79
CA SER A 89 -26.38 14.26 -22.52
C SER A 89 -25.73 12.89 -22.73
N PHE A 90 -26.04 11.95 -21.83
CA PHE A 90 -25.62 10.56 -22.00
C PHE A 90 -26.50 9.85 -23.02
N LYS A 91 -25.88 9.08 -23.91
CA LYS A 91 -26.60 8.08 -24.69
C LYS A 91 -27.20 7.07 -23.71
N THR A 92 -28.51 7.17 -23.53
CA THR A 92 -29.29 6.33 -22.63
C THR A 92 -30.03 5.30 -23.48
N ILE A 93 -30.06 4.05 -23.01
CA ILE A 93 -30.86 3.01 -23.66
C ILE A 93 -32.36 3.32 -23.50
N SER A 94 -33.17 2.90 -24.47
CA SER A 94 -34.63 3.00 -24.34
C SER A 94 -35.11 2.18 -23.13
N MET A 95 -36.26 2.57 -22.55
CA MET A 95 -36.87 1.82 -21.45
C MET A 95 -37.10 0.35 -21.82
N GLU A 96 -37.49 0.08 -23.07
CA GLU A 96 -37.67 -1.28 -23.59
C GLU A 96 -36.36 -2.08 -23.60
N ASN A 97 -35.28 -1.49 -24.10
CA ASN A 97 -33.96 -2.14 -24.09
C ASN A 97 -33.46 -2.35 -22.66
N GLY A 98 -33.72 -1.40 -21.76
CA GLY A 98 -33.43 -1.57 -20.34
C GLY A 98 -34.19 -2.73 -19.71
N ALA A 99 -35.49 -2.85 -19.99
CA ALA A 99 -36.30 -3.99 -19.54
C ALA A 99 -35.78 -5.32 -20.10
N ASN A 100 -35.35 -5.34 -21.38
CA ASN A 100 -34.79 -6.52 -22.01
C ASN A 100 -33.42 -6.95 -21.45
N LEU A 101 -32.66 -6.05 -20.83
CA LEU A 101 -31.41 -6.39 -20.13
C LEU A 101 -31.64 -7.02 -18.75
N ILE A 102 -32.77 -6.70 -18.10
CA ILE A 102 -33.07 -7.14 -16.73
C ILE A 102 -33.98 -8.38 -16.74
N ARG A 103 -34.73 -8.64 -17.82
CA ARG A 103 -35.57 -9.82 -17.94
C ARG A 103 -34.72 -11.11 -17.93
N PRO A 104 -35.27 -12.24 -17.44
CA PRO A 104 -34.61 -13.53 -17.55
C PRO A 104 -34.35 -13.95 -19.00
N PHE A 105 -33.24 -14.66 -19.23
CA PHE A 105 -32.88 -15.20 -20.54
C PHE A 105 -33.90 -16.22 -21.04
N VAL A 106 -34.19 -16.19 -22.34
CA VAL A 106 -34.98 -17.25 -22.98
C VAL A 106 -34.09 -18.34 -23.55
N LEU A 107 -34.60 -19.58 -23.65
CA LEU A 107 -33.83 -20.74 -24.15
C LEU A 107 -33.24 -20.52 -25.55
N LYS A 108 -33.88 -19.69 -26.38
CA LYS A 108 -33.39 -19.30 -27.71
C LYS A 108 -32.14 -18.42 -27.65
N GLU A 109 -32.01 -17.59 -26.63
CA GLU A 109 -30.82 -16.75 -26.39
C GLU A 109 -29.64 -17.57 -25.83
N ILE A 110 -29.93 -18.63 -25.07
CA ILE A 110 -28.91 -19.47 -24.40
C ILE A 110 -28.29 -20.51 -25.36
N LYS A 111 -29.03 -20.93 -26.39
CA LYS A 111 -28.61 -22.00 -27.32
C LYS A 111 -28.00 -21.49 -28.64
N ALA A 112 -27.53 -20.24 -28.68
CA ALA A 112 -26.78 -19.68 -29.80
C ALA A 112 -25.29 -20.06 -29.72
#